data_AF-A0A2P8HFT9-F1
#
_entry.id   AF-A0A2P8HFT9-F1
#
_cell.length_a   1.000
_cell.length_b   1.000
_cell.length_c   1.000
_cell.angle_alpha   90.00
_cell.angle_beta   90.00
_cell.angle_gamma   90.00
#
_symmetry.space_group_name_H-M   'P 1'
#
loop_
_entity.id
_entity.type
_entity.pdbx_description
1 polymer ?
#
loop_
_entity_poly.entity_id
_entity_poly.type
_entity_poly.pdbx_seq_one_letter_code
_entity_poly.pdbx_strand_id
1 'polypeptide(L)' 'MELKLQQIEDKIEFFEARTFQDLEANIQARIEVNEQILLHIHRVQHQVYVDPSSGQPVYTANVHFKRRA' A
#
# COMPACT_ATOMS: atom_id res chain seq x y z
N MET A 1 -28.72 0.21 -22.75
CA MET A 1 -28.20 0.11 -21.37
C MET A 1 -26.77 0.61 -21.42
N GLU A 2 -26.46 1.73 -20.75
CA GLU A 2 -25.09 2.26 -20.69
C GLU A 2 -24.38 1.66 -19.48
N LEU A 3 -23.32 0.90 -19.71
CA LEU A 3 -22.46 0.38 -18.66
C LEU A 3 -21.58 1.53 -18.16
N LYS A 4 -21.96 2.22 -17.07
CA LYS A 4 -21.06 3.17 -16.39
C LYS A 4 -20.17 2.39 -15.42
N LEU A 5 -18.97 2.02 -15.85
CA LEU A 5 -17.92 1.63 -14.91
C LEU A 5 -17.46 2.88 -14.15
N GLN A 6 -17.76 2.94 -12.86
CA GLN A 6 -17.08 3.88 -11.96
C GLN A 6 -15.66 3.38 -11.73
N GLN A 7 -14.67 4.12 -12.25
CA GLN A 7 -13.26 3.81 -12.02
C GLN A 7 -12.87 4.29 -10.62
N ILE A 8 -12.06 3.49 -9.94
CA ILE A 8 -11.41 3.93 -8.70
C ILE A 8 -10.30 4.89 -9.11
N GLU A 9 -10.27 6.08 -8.53
CA GLU A 9 -9.27 7.10 -8.83
C GLU A 9 -8.11 7.06 -7.82
N ASP A 10 -8.44 6.97 -6.53
CA ASP A 10 -7.49 7.01 -5.43
C ASP A 10 -7.78 5.88 -4.45
N LYS A 11 -6.70 5.29 -3.92
CA LYS A 11 -6.76 4.26 -2.90
C LYS A 11 -5.55 4.36 -1.99
N ILE A 12 -5.78 4.36 -0.68
CA ILE A 12 -4.72 4.33 0.33
C ILE A 12 -4.73 2.95 0.99
N GLU A 13 -3.56 2.33 1.10
CA GLU A 13 -3.36 1.09 1.85
C GLU A 13 -2.27 1.31 2.90
N PHE A 14 -2.46 0.72 4.09
CA PHE A 14 -1.50 0.75 5.18
C PHE A 14 -0.90 -0.64 5.35
N PHE A 15 0.42 -0.67 5.56
CA PHE A 15 1.19 -1.88 5.72
C PHE A 15 1.98 -1.79 7.02
N GLU A 16 2.13 -2.93 7.68
CA GLU A 16 3.03 -3.10 8.80
C GLU A 16 3.73 -4.46 8.69
N ALA A 17 4.97 -4.51 9.16
CA ALA A 17 5.72 -5.75 9.26
C ALA A 17 6.82 -5.66 10.34
N ARG A 18 7.35 -6.82 10.72
CA ARG A 18 8.45 -6.92 11.70
C ARG A 18 9.83 -6.77 11.06
N THR A 19 9.92 -6.84 9.73
CA THR A 19 11.14 -6.57 8.97
C THR A 19 10.85 -5.69 7.75
N PHE A 20 11.86 -5.00 7.22
CA PHE A 20 11.70 -4.25 5.98
C PHE A 20 11.46 -5.15 4.77
N GLN A 21 12.04 -6.35 4.76
CA GLN A 21 11.87 -7.33 3.68
C GLN A 21 10.41 -7.81 3.59
N ASP A 22 9.79 -8.09 4.73
CA ASP A 22 8.38 -8.44 4.79
C ASP A 22 7.49 -7.27 4.38
N LEU A 23 7.84 -6.04 4.79
CA LEU A 23 7.12 -4.84 4.40
C LEU A 23 7.16 -4.65 2.87
N GLU A 24 8.34 -4.81 2.27
CA GLU A 24 8.55 -4.72 0.82
C GLU A 24 7.74 -5.80 0.09
N ALA A 25 7.81 -7.06 0.53
CA ALA A 25 7.05 -8.16 -0.07
C ALA A 25 5.54 -7.91 -0.01
N ASN A 26 5.04 -7.42 1.12
CA ASN A 26 3.63 -7.08 1.29
C ASN A 26 3.18 -5.95 0.35
N ILE A 27 4.00 -4.90 0.20
CA ILE A 27 3.72 -3.80 -0.74
C ILE A 27 3.74 -4.32 -2.18
N GLN A 28 4.75 -5.12 -2.55
CA GLN A 28 4.90 -5.67 -3.90
C GLN A 28 3.69 -6.51 -4.32
N ALA A 29 3.20 -7.38 -3.44
CA ALA A 29 2.00 -8.18 -3.69
C ALA A 29 0.76 -7.29 -3.94
N ARG A 30 0.69 -6.11 -3.31
CA ARG A 30 -0.40 -5.16 -3.52
C ARG A 30 -0.24 -4.32 -4.77
N ILE A 31 0.98 -4.08 -5.26
CA ILE A 31 1.19 -3.45 -6.57
C ILE A 31 0.53 -4.31 -7.66
N GLU A 32 0.82 -5.61 -7.69
CA GLU A 32 0.30 -6.54 -8.71
C GLU A 32 -1.25 -6.57 -8.74
N VAL A 33 -1.89 -6.55 -7.57
CA VAL A 33 -3.35 -6.50 -7.47
C VAL A 33 -3.91 -5.15 -7.92
N ASN A 34 -3.25 -4.04 -7.58
CA ASN A 34 -3.73 -2.70 -7.93
C ASN A 34 -3.55 -2.39 -9.43
N GLU A 35 -2.53 -2.96 -10.08
CA GLU A 35 -2.36 -2.85 -11.54
C GLU A 35 -3.51 -3.49 -12.31
N GLN A 36 -4.10 -4.58 -11.80
CA GLN A 36 -5.27 -5.22 -12.41
C GLN A 36 -6.51 -4.31 -12.46
N ILE A 37 -6.55 -3.30 -11.59
CA ILE A 37 -7.62 -2.28 -11.54
C ILE A 37 -7.12 -0.89 -11.98
N LEU A 38 -6.04 -0.85 -12.77
CA LEU A 38 -5.48 0.36 -13.40
C LEU A 38 -4.99 1.43 -12.42
N LEU A 39 -4.65 1.03 -11.20
CA LEU A 39 -4.01 1.90 -10.22
C LEU A 39 -2.50 1.64 -10.17
N HIS A 40 -1.72 2.70 -9.96
CA HIS A 40 -0.26 2.65 -9.83
C HIS A 40 0.19 3.35 -8.56
N ILE A 41 1.42 3.09 -8.11
CA ILE A 41 1.99 3.84 -6.97
C ILE A 41 2.09 5.33 -7.34
N HIS A 42 1.41 6.16 -6.58
CA HIS A 42 1.57 7.61 -6.56
C HIS A 42 2.58 8.04 -5.51
N ARG A 43 2.51 7.45 -4.31
CA ARG A 43 3.40 7.79 -3.19
C ARG A 43 3.51 6.63 -2.20
N VAL A 44 4.71 6.46 -1.64
CA VAL A 44 4.96 5.61 -0.47
C VAL A 44 5.57 6.49 0.63
N GLN A 45 5.05 6.39 1.84
CA GLN A 45 5.64 7.04 3.01
C GLN A 45 5.84 6.01 4.12
N HIS A 46 7.06 5.96 4.65
CA HIS A 46 7.47 5.02 5.69
C HIS A 46 7.46 5.67 7.06
N GLN A 47 7.19 4.86 8.08
CA GLN A 47 7.37 5.20 9.48
C GLN A 47 7.85 3.96 10.24
N VAL A 48 8.57 4.17 11.34
CA VAL A 48 8.92 3.11 12.27
C VAL A 48 8.47 3.54 13.65
N TYR A 49 7.84 2.63 14.39
CA TYR A 49 7.56 2.82 15.81
C TYR A 49 8.06 1.63 16.61
N VAL A 50 8.27 1.82 17.91
CA VAL A 50 8.64 0.74 18.81
C VAL A 50 7.37 0.19 19.44
N ASP A 51 7.13 -1.11 19.28
CA ASP A 51 6.01 -1.81 19.91
C ASP A 51 6.16 -1.73 21.43
N PRO A 52 5.21 -1.10 22.16
CA PRO A 52 5.31 -0.91 23.60
C PRO A 52 5.39 -2.22 24.39
N SER A 53 4.86 -3.31 23.84
CA SER A 53 4.79 -4.62 24.51
C SER A 53 6.07 -5.45 24.34
N SER A 54 6.66 -5.43 23.14
CA SER A 54 7.82 -6.24 22.80
C SER A 54 9.15 -5.46 22.80
N GLY A 55 9.09 -4.13 22.77
CA GLY A 55 10.25 -3.25 22.62
C GLY A 55 10.91 -3.35 21.23
N GLN A 56 10.30 -4.09 20.29
CA GLN A 56 10.86 -4.29 18.95
C GLN A 56 10.35 -3.24 17.96
N PRO A 57 11.15 -2.85 16.96
CA PRO A 57 10.68 -1.96 15.90
C PRO A 57 9.58 -2.64 15.08
N VAL A 58 8.60 -1.83 14.67
CA VAL A 58 7.57 -2.17 13.69
C VAL A 58 7.73 -1.21 12.53
N TYR A 59 7.90 -1.77 11.34
CA TYR A 59 8.06 -1.02 10.10
C TYR A 59 6.69 -0.84 9.46
N THR A 60 6.32 0.39 9.15
CA THR A 60 5.04 0.69 8.53
C THR A 60 5.21 1.54 7.28
N ALA A 61 4.23 1.43 6.39
CA ALA A 61 4.13 2.31 5.23
C ALA A 61 2.67 2.61 4.91
N ASN A 62 2.39 3.84 4.47
CA ASN A 62 1.17 4.17 3.75
C ASN A 62 1.49 4.29 2.26
N VAL A 63 0.75 3.57 1.43
CA VAL A 63 0.89 3.57 -0.02
C VAL A 63 -0.35 4.18 -0.63
N HIS A 64 -0.16 5.25 -1.40
CA HIS A 64 -1.19 5.85 -2.22
C HIS A 64 -1.10 5.28 -3.63
N PHE A 65 -2.10 4.48 -3.99
CA PHE A 65 -2.34 4.02 -5.34
C PHE A 65 -3.29 4.98 -6.06
N LYS A 66 -2.96 5.38 -7.27
CA LYS A 66 -3.74 6.32 -8.06
C LYS A 66 -3.83 5.87 -9.50
N ARG A 67 -4.96 6.16 -10.15
CA ARG A 67 -5.09 5.98 -11.59
C ARG A 67 -4.02 6.78 -12.32
N ARG A 68 -3.43 6.19 -13.38
CA ARG A 68 -2.48 6.92 -14.22
C ARG A 68 -3.21 8.09 -14.88
N ALA A 69 -2.71 9.30 -14.67
CA ALA A 69 -3.18 10.49 -15.38
C ALA A 69 -2.78 10.42 -16.85
#